data_AF-A0A7W9MGV8-F1
#
_entry.id   AF-A0A7W9MGV8-F1
#
_cell.length_a   1.000
_cell.length_b   1.000
_cell.length_c   1.000
_cell.angle_alpha   90.00
_cell.angle_beta   90.00
_cell.angle_gamma   90.00
#
_symmetry.space_group_name_H-M   'P 1'
#
loop_
_entity.id
_entity.type
_entity.pdbx_description
1 polymer ?
#
loop_
_entity_poly.entity_id
_entity_poly.type
_entity_poly.pdbx_seq_one_letter_code
_entity_poly.pdbx_strand_id
1 'polypeptide(L)'
;MPRIRSVKPEFWSDRKLARQHSRDARLLYIALWNQADEHGRVLGDPRWIKGACLPYDDDIDEKAIERLLGELAASGRVRPYVVDDDPYLFLPKLANHQRLEAAKVPSRLPAPPPAIAGPEDPPPGGAHLSEPDAGESAPRADESARDSDESALSYVAGSRGHVAGGRKQGSPVTAVGGLTRRNARTRERAPAAQPEDLLARRVIRAIPRYRAAPGWVRKHLAALARDALGAGYGSGALTRYARMVIEEERFLGHQHIPELRAALRRLELDVRLGDACPCCGQEPDDCPAASATDDRPWTEQDQAAWERTLAHLGADPDELARGA
;
A
#
# COMPACT_ATOMS: atom_id res chain seq x y z
N MET A 1 20.82 -14.27 5.21
CA MET A 1 20.12 -14.42 3.91
C MET A 1 19.73 -13.04 3.44
N PRO A 2 20.03 -12.68 2.18
CA PRO A 2 19.68 -11.37 1.63
C PRO A 2 18.16 -11.17 1.67
N ARG A 3 17.71 -9.93 1.92
CA ARG A 3 16.29 -9.59 1.92
C ARG A 3 16.00 -8.34 1.11
N ILE A 4 14.80 -8.31 0.55
CA ILE A 4 14.27 -7.12 -0.10
C ILE A 4 14.09 -6.05 0.98
N ARG A 5 14.82 -4.95 0.83
CA ARG A 5 14.69 -3.75 1.66
C ARG A 5 14.50 -2.53 0.76
N SER A 6 13.60 -1.63 1.13
CA SER A 6 13.28 -0.45 0.33
C SER A 6 14.21 0.71 0.66
N VAL A 7 14.65 1.46 -0.37
CA VAL A 7 15.37 2.72 -0.15
C VAL A 7 14.35 3.84 0.08
N LYS A 8 14.42 4.47 1.25
CA LYS A 8 13.54 5.60 1.59
C LYS A 8 13.94 6.86 0.80
N PRO A 9 13.00 7.71 0.36
CA PRO A 9 13.32 8.96 -0.34
C PRO A 9 14.30 9.87 0.41
N GLU A 10 14.22 9.90 1.74
CA GLU A 10 15.07 10.73 2.61
C GLU A 10 16.55 10.34 2.53
N PHE A 11 16.87 9.13 2.05
CA PHE A 11 18.25 8.72 1.80
C PHE A 11 18.92 9.63 0.75
N TRP A 12 18.17 10.02 -0.28
CA TRP A 12 18.68 10.84 -1.38
C TRP A 12 18.85 12.31 -0.97
N SER A 13 18.04 12.79 -0.02
CA SER A 13 18.10 14.15 0.50
C SER A 13 18.99 14.31 1.75
N ASP A 14 19.57 13.23 2.28
CA ASP A 14 20.52 13.29 3.40
C ASP A 14 21.82 14.00 2.96
N ARG A 15 21.86 15.32 3.22
CA ARG A 15 23.00 16.19 2.91
C ARG A 15 24.28 15.75 3.63
N LYS A 16 24.18 15.19 4.84
CA LYS A 16 25.36 14.75 5.61
C LYS A 16 25.95 13.50 4.97
N LEU A 17 25.10 12.54 4.59
CA LEU A 17 25.52 11.36 3.84
C LEU A 17 26.14 11.74 2.49
N ALA A 18 25.50 12.62 1.72
CA ALA A 18 25.98 13.02 0.40
C ALA A 18 27.31 13.78 0.43
N ARG A 19 27.58 14.59 1.48
CA ARG A 19 28.82 15.36 1.61
C ARG A 19 30.01 14.56 2.15
N GLN A 20 29.74 13.57 3.01
CA GLN A 20 30.79 12.84 3.73
C GLN A 20 31.24 11.56 3.02
N HIS A 21 30.47 11.06 2.06
CA HIS A 21 30.68 9.75 1.45
C HIS A 21 30.67 9.87 -0.07
N SER A 22 31.56 9.13 -0.71
CA SER A 22 31.54 8.97 -2.16
C SER A 22 30.21 8.36 -2.64
N ARG A 23 29.91 8.53 -3.94
CA ARG A 23 28.75 7.88 -4.56
C ARG A 23 28.78 6.37 -4.32
N ASP A 24 29.94 5.75 -4.49
CA ASP A 24 30.09 4.30 -4.44
C ASP A 24 29.98 3.80 -2.99
N ALA A 25 30.46 4.55 -1.99
CA ALA A 25 30.23 4.24 -0.58
C ALA A 25 28.73 4.28 -0.22
N ARG A 26 27.97 5.23 -0.77
CA ARG A 26 26.52 5.29 -0.59
C ARG A 26 25.80 4.11 -1.22
N LEU A 27 26.21 3.70 -2.42
CA LEU A 27 25.66 2.52 -3.10
C LEU A 27 26.00 1.23 -2.33
N LEU A 28 27.25 1.10 -1.88
CA LEU A 28 27.69 -0.02 -1.04
C LEU A 28 26.85 -0.09 0.25
N TYR A 29 26.60 1.05 0.90
CA TYR A 29 25.77 1.06 2.11
C TYR A 29 24.34 0.57 1.85
N ILE A 30 23.72 0.97 0.74
CA ILE A 30 22.41 0.44 0.34
C ILE A 30 22.49 -1.08 0.08
N ALA A 31 23.52 -1.54 -0.62
CA ALA A 31 23.71 -2.97 -0.90
C ALA A 31 23.87 -3.78 0.40
N LEU A 32 24.64 -3.27 1.36
CA LEU A 32 24.81 -3.87 2.69
C LEU A 32 23.49 -3.93 3.47
N TRP A 33 22.54 -3.02 3.24
CA TRP A 33 21.22 -3.14 3.85
C TRP A 33 20.56 -4.45 3.45
N ASN A 34 20.64 -4.87 2.20
CA ASN A 34 20.05 -6.13 1.74
C ASN A 34 20.73 -7.34 2.38
N GLN A 35 22.05 -7.28 2.56
CA GLN A 35 22.86 -8.37 3.08
C GLN A 35 22.77 -8.54 4.61
N ALA A 36 22.47 -7.46 5.33
CA ALA A 36 22.35 -7.49 6.78
C ALA A 36 21.22 -8.41 7.26
N ASP A 37 21.42 -9.06 8.39
CA ASP A 37 20.36 -9.84 9.07
C ASP A 37 19.40 -8.93 9.89
N GLU A 38 18.53 -9.51 10.72
CA GLU A 38 17.64 -8.70 11.60
C GLU A 38 18.39 -8.02 12.75
N HIS A 39 19.66 -8.34 12.97
CA HIS A 39 20.50 -7.76 14.01
C HIS A 39 21.48 -6.74 13.43
N GLY A 40 21.36 -6.39 12.14
CA GLY A 40 22.25 -5.45 11.46
C GLY A 40 23.65 -5.99 11.22
N ARG A 41 23.85 -7.32 11.22
CA ARG A 41 25.14 -7.97 11.05
C ARG A 41 25.31 -8.48 9.61
N VAL A 42 26.52 -8.38 9.08
CA VAL A 42 26.92 -8.82 7.73
C VAL A 42 28.29 -9.52 7.81
N LEU A 43 28.58 -10.42 6.87
CA LEU A 43 29.95 -10.90 6.65
C LEU A 43 30.86 -9.73 6.25
N GLY A 44 32.07 -9.70 6.80
CA GLY A 44 33.01 -8.60 6.67
C GLY A 44 34.15 -8.82 5.68
N ASP A 45 34.25 -10.02 5.11
CA ASP A 45 35.25 -10.33 4.09
C ASP A 45 35.06 -9.42 2.84
N PRO A 46 36.05 -8.60 2.47
CA PRO A 46 35.93 -7.66 1.35
C PRO A 46 35.65 -8.34 0.00
N ARG A 47 36.21 -9.54 -0.22
CA ARG A 47 36.01 -10.33 -1.44
C ARG A 47 34.57 -10.85 -1.52
N TRP A 48 34.03 -11.32 -0.40
CA TRP A 48 32.63 -11.69 -0.31
C TRP A 48 31.72 -10.48 -0.55
N ILE A 49 32.01 -9.33 0.08
CA ILE A 49 31.23 -8.10 -0.08
C ILE A 49 31.22 -7.64 -1.53
N LYS A 50 32.38 -7.65 -2.21
CA LYS A 50 32.47 -7.35 -3.65
C LYS A 50 31.54 -8.25 -4.45
N GLY A 51 31.65 -9.57 -4.28
CA GLY A 51 30.81 -10.54 -4.99
C GLY A 51 29.31 -10.43 -4.67
N ALA A 52 28.95 -10.05 -3.44
CA ALA A 52 27.55 -9.98 -3.00
C ALA A 52 26.88 -8.63 -3.28
N CYS A 53 27.65 -7.53 -3.34
CA CYS A 53 27.13 -6.17 -3.44
C CYS A 53 27.40 -5.53 -4.81
N LEU A 54 28.57 -5.79 -5.40
CA LEU A 54 29.08 -5.12 -6.60
C LEU A 54 29.78 -6.16 -7.54
N PRO A 55 29.08 -7.23 -7.95
CA PRO A 55 29.72 -8.36 -8.62
C PRO A 55 30.32 -8.02 -9.98
N TYR A 56 29.66 -7.15 -10.74
CA TYR A 56 29.97 -6.81 -12.14
C TYR A 56 30.75 -5.49 -12.31
N ASP A 57 31.08 -4.82 -11.21
CA ASP A 57 31.85 -3.59 -11.24
C ASP A 57 33.34 -3.96 -11.26
N ASP A 58 33.91 -4.06 -12.46
CA ASP A 58 35.30 -4.50 -12.69
C ASP A 58 36.34 -3.50 -12.19
N ASP A 59 35.96 -2.23 -12.02
CA ASP A 59 36.79 -1.16 -11.44
C ASP A 59 36.82 -1.17 -9.90
N ILE A 60 35.98 -2.01 -9.26
CA ILE A 60 35.91 -2.15 -7.80
C ILE A 60 36.54 -3.49 -7.39
N ASP A 61 37.74 -3.39 -6.83
CA ASP A 61 38.46 -4.51 -6.22
C ASP A 61 38.28 -4.56 -4.68
N GLU A 62 38.90 -5.55 -4.04
CA GLU A 62 38.82 -5.77 -2.59
C GLU A 62 39.35 -4.54 -1.80
N LYS A 63 40.41 -3.89 -2.31
CA LYS A 63 40.97 -2.68 -1.71
C LYS A 63 40.02 -1.49 -1.83
N ALA A 64 39.31 -1.37 -2.94
CA ALA A 64 38.26 -0.37 -3.10
C ALA A 64 37.15 -0.63 -2.07
N ILE A 65 36.70 -1.87 -1.88
CA ILE A 65 35.73 -2.21 -0.83
C ILE A 65 36.22 -1.80 0.56
N GLU A 66 37.46 -2.13 0.93
CA GLU A 66 38.05 -1.73 2.21
C GLU A 66 38.04 -0.21 2.40
N ARG A 67 38.41 0.56 1.36
CA ARG A 67 38.36 2.02 1.38
C ARG A 67 36.94 2.54 1.58
N LEU A 68 35.96 2.01 0.83
CA LEU A 68 34.56 2.41 0.94
C LEU A 68 33.98 2.07 2.33
N LEU A 69 34.36 0.91 2.90
CA LEU A 69 34.00 0.54 4.27
C LEU A 69 34.64 1.49 5.30
N GLY A 70 35.88 1.92 5.06
CA GLY A 70 36.57 2.94 5.85
C GLY A 70 35.83 4.28 5.86
N GLU A 71 35.36 4.76 4.70
CA GLU A 71 34.52 5.96 4.60
C GLU A 71 33.26 5.81 5.47
N LEU A 72 32.55 4.70 5.33
CA LEU A 72 31.32 4.43 6.09
C LEU A 72 31.59 4.31 7.60
N ALA A 73 32.69 3.67 7.97
CA ALA A 73 33.12 3.49 9.36
C ALA A 73 33.46 4.82 10.04
N ALA A 74 34.13 5.74 9.33
CA ALA A 74 34.44 7.08 9.85
C ALA A 74 33.18 7.88 10.25
N SER A 75 32.01 7.55 9.70
CA SER A 75 30.72 8.17 10.06
C SER A 75 29.84 7.34 11.00
N GLY A 76 30.34 6.20 11.48
CA GLY A 76 29.63 5.26 12.35
C GLY A 76 28.45 4.57 11.66
N ARG A 77 28.44 4.46 10.33
CA ARG A 77 27.40 3.73 9.57
C ARG A 77 27.68 2.24 9.51
N VAL A 78 28.96 1.88 9.50
CA VAL A 78 29.46 0.52 9.56
C VAL A 78 30.45 0.43 10.72
N ARG A 79 30.44 -0.67 11.44
CA ARG A 79 31.40 -1.00 12.49
C ARG A 79 32.00 -2.37 12.17
N PRO A 80 33.21 -2.43 11.62
CA PRO A 80 33.93 -3.69 11.46
C PRO A 80 34.26 -4.31 12.82
N TYR A 81 34.20 -5.64 12.91
CA TYR A 81 34.61 -6.41 14.08
C TYR A 81 35.09 -7.79 13.65
N VAL A 82 35.84 -8.47 14.53
CA VAL A 82 36.37 -9.82 14.28
C VAL A 82 35.92 -10.73 15.40
N VAL A 83 35.50 -11.94 15.05
CA VAL A 83 35.18 -13.02 16.00
C VAL A 83 35.78 -14.30 15.45
N ASP A 84 36.57 -15.00 16.25
CA ASP A 84 37.25 -16.24 15.85
C ASP A 84 38.05 -16.10 14.54
N ASP A 85 38.81 -15.00 14.42
CA ASP A 85 39.60 -14.60 13.24
C ASP A 85 38.80 -14.30 11.95
N ASP A 86 37.47 -14.41 11.99
CA ASP A 86 36.60 -14.05 10.86
C ASP A 86 36.15 -12.58 10.93
N PRO A 87 36.25 -11.82 9.84
CA PRO A 87 35.78 -10.44 9.77
C PRO A 87 34.26 -10.36 9.58
N TYR A 88 33.63 -9.44 10.30
CA TYR A 88 32.20 -9.13 10.24
C TYR A 88 31.95 -7.63 10.25
N LEU A 89 30.77 -7.21 9.81
CA LEU A 89 30.31 -5.83 9.89
C LEU A 89 29.02 -5.75 10.70
N PHE A 90 28.93 -4.72 11.54
CA PHE A 90 27.70 -4.32 12.19
C PHE A 90 27.26 -2.97 11.61
N LEU A 91 25.97 -2.77 11.35
CA LEU A 91 25.40 -1.53 10.83
C LEU A 91 24.53 -0.88 11.94
N PRO A 92 25.11 -0.04 12.82
CA PRO A 92 24.40 0.50 13.99
C PRO A 92 23.17 1.33 13.60
N LYS A 93 23.27 2.05 12.48
CA LYS A 93 22.24 2.99 12.01
C LYS A 93 21.22 2.34 11.08
N LEU A 94 21.27 1.02 10.86
CA LEU A 94 20.35 0.34 9.95
C LEU A 94 18.89 0.48 10.39
N ALA A 95 18.61 0.48 11.70
CA ALA A 95 17.27 0.62 12.26
C ALA A 95 16.60 1.96 11.89
N ASN A 96 17.38 3.02 11.63
CA ASN A 96 16.86 4.31 11.17
C ASN A 96 16.32 4.22 9.73
N HIS A 97 16.89 3.33 8.92
CA HIS A 97 16.53 3.15 7.53
C HIS A 97 15.55 1.99 7.31
N GLN A 98 15.60 0.96 8.16
CA GLN A 98 14.89 -0.30 7.96
C GLN A 98 14.22 -0.77 9.25
N ARG A 99 13.02 -1.34 9.13
CA ARG A 99 12.35 -1.97 10.27
C ARG A 99 12.94 -3.36 10.49
N LEU A 100 13.62 -3.55 11.61
CA LEU A 100 14.24 -4.81 11.99
C LEU A 100 13.36 -5.60 12.96
N GLU A 101 13.33 -6.92 12.83
CA GLU A 101 12.56 -7.85 13.66
C GLU A 101 13.48 -8.80 14.46
N ALA A 102 14.51 -8.24 15.10
CA ALA A 102 15.55 -8.98 15.85
C ALA A 102 14.99 -9.96 16.90
N ALA A 103 13.83 -9.63 17.50
CA ALA A 103 13.17 -10.49 18.48
C ALA A 103 12.54 -11.76 17.88
N LYS A 104 12.25 -11.78 16.57
CA LYS A 104 11.60 -12.92 15.90
C LYS A 104 12.59 -13.84 15.20
N VAL A 105 13.72 -13.29 14.75
CA VAL A 105 14.69 -14.03 13.96
C VAL A 105 16.06 -13.95 14.65
N PRO A 106 16.59 -15.06 15.18
CA PRO A 106 17.94 -15.06 15.74
C PRO A 106 18.98 -14.83 14.64
N SER A 107 20.05 -14.13 15.00
CA SER A 107 21.20 -13.97 14.11
C SER A 107 21.92 -15.29 13.92
N ARG A 108 22.44 -15.51 12.70
CA ARG A 108 23.38 -16.61 12.40
C ARG A 108 24.84 -16.15 12.46
N LEU A 109 25.06 -14.85 12.64
CA LEU A 109 26.38 -14.23 12.70
C LEU A 109 26.71 -13.91 14.16
N PRO A 110 27.97 -14.05 14.58
CA PRO A 110 28.36 -13.76 15.95
C PRO A 110 28.06 -12.30 16.29
N ALA A 111 27.79 -12.02 17.57
CA ALA A 111 27.60 -10.64 18.00
C ALA A 111 28.94 -9.91 18.03
N PRO A 112 28.99 -8.61 17.74
CA PRO A 112 30.18 -7.83 18.01
C PRO A 112 30.54 -7.94 19.50
N PRO A 113 31.83 -8.03 19.85
CA PRO A 113 32.26 -8.01 21.24
C PRO A 113 31.69 -6.78 21.97
N PRO A 114 31.28 -6.91 23.25
CA PRO A 114 30.81 -5.77 24.02
C PRO A 114 31.92 -4.71 24.02
N ALA A 115 31.60 -3.51 23.53
CA ALA A 115 32.56 -2.43 23.46
C ALA A 115 33.07 -2.11 24.87
N ILE A 116 34.39 -2.24 25.09
CA ILE A 116 35.05 -1.57 26.20
C ILE A 116 34.84 -0.08 25.96
N ALA A 117 34.11 0.58 26.87
CA ALA A 117 33.58 1.92 26.70
C ALA A 117 34.66 2.93 26.24
N GLY A 118 34.53 3.41 25.01
CA GLY A 118 35.12 4.63 24.46
C GLY A 118 33.97 5.49 23.89
N PRO A 119 34.14 6.83 23.79
CA PRO A 119 33.09 7.78 24.14
C PRO A 119 31.89 7.78 23.19
N GLU A 120 30.73 7.68 23.83
CA GLU A 120 29.38 8.14 23.44
C GLU A 120 28.74 7.56 22.16
N ASP A 121 28.01 6.45 22.36
CA ASP A 121 26.69 6.27 21.74
C ASP A 121 25.70 5.99 22.89
N PRO A 122 24.53 6.66 22.97
CA PRO A 122 23.56 6.40 24.03
C PRO A 122 22.99 4.98 23.90
N PRO A 123 22.64 4.33 25.03
CA PRO A 123 22.14 2.97 25.03
C PRO A 123 20.79 2.87 24.29
N PRO A 124 20.43 1.66 23.81
CA PRO A 124 19.15 1.45 23.14
C PRO A 124 18.02 1.72 24.16
N GLY A 125 17.34 2.85 24.01
CA GLY A 125 16.32 3.32 24.94
C GLY A 125 15.15 2.35 25.08
N GLY A 126 15.15 1.63 26.21
CA GLY A 126 13.95 1.11 26.87
C GLY A 126 13.38 2.16 27.83
N ALA A 127 12.05 2.16 27.96
CA ALA A 127 11.23 3.17 28.65
C ALA A 127 11.46 3.28 30.17
N HIS A 128 11.43 4.52 30.74
CA HIS A 128 10.57 4.91 31.89
C HIS A 128 10.65 6.43 32.26
N LEU A 129 9.47 7.08 32.27
CA LEU A 129 8.88 8.18 33.09
C LEU A 129 9.66 9.41 33.66
N SER A 130 9.16 10.61 33.27
CA SER A 130 8.85 11.87 34.01
C SER A 130 9.96 12.66 34.76
N GLU A 131 10.46 13.80 34.23
CA GLU A 131 10.02 15.23 34.34
C GLU A 131 10.63 16.00 35.56
N PRO A 132 10.70 17.36 35.60
CA PRO A 132 10.79 18.40 34.53
C PRO A 132 11.92 19.44 34.81
N ASP A 133 12.33 20.29 33.86
CA ASP A 133 12.34 21.76 34.04
C ASP A 133 12.75 22.56 32.77
N ALA A 134 12.23 23.78 32.75
CA ALA A 134 12.22 24.94 31.85
C ALA A 134 13.37 25.24 30.85
N GLY A 135 12.96 25.87 29.74
CA GLY A 135 13.81 26.80 28.97
C GLY A 135 13.45 27.02 27.50
N GLU A 136 12.48 27.91 27.25
CA GLU A 136 12.11 28.66 26.02
C GLU A 136 12.92 28.43 24.72
N SER A 137 12.28 28.15 23.57
CA SER A 137 11.74 29.23 22.71
C SER A 137 10.76 28.72 21.62
N ALA A 138 9.81 29.60 21.29
CA ALA A 138 8.59 29.46 20.49
C ALA A 138 8.68 28.88 19.06
N PRO A 139 7.54 28.41 18.49
CA PRO A 139 7.44 27.93 17.11
C PRO A 139 7.24 29.11 16.14
N ARG A 140 7.89 29.08 14.97
CA ARG A 140 7.49 29.89 13.82
C ARG A 140 6.67 29.03 12.86
N ALA A 141 5.41 29.41 12.71
CA ALA A 141 4.59 29.10 11.56
C ALA A 141 4.89 30.10 10.44
N ASP A 142 4.93 29.62 9.19
CA ASP A 142 4.41 30.27 7.98
C ASP A 142 4.49 29.19 6.87
N GLU A 143 3.40 28.64 6.33
CA GLU A 143 2.47 29.27 5.39
C GLU A 143 3.16 29.94 4.19
N SER A 144 3.48 29.14 3.17
CA SER A 144 3.62 29.63 1.78
C SER A 144 3.77 28.45 0.83
N ALA A 145 2.70 28.19 0.07
CA ALA A 145 2.68 27.73 -1.32
C ALA A 145 1.37 26.98 -1.59
N ARG A 146 0.27 27.74 -1.72
CA ARG A 146 -0.85 27.38 -2.58
C ARG A 146 -0.81 28.30 -3.79
N ASP A 147 -1.12 27.70 -4.93
CA ASP A 147 -1.27 28.26 -6.29
C ASP A 147 -0.05 28.83 -6.99
N SER A 148 0.45 28.05 -7.96
CA SER A 148 0.45 28.51 -9.35
C SER A 148 0.62 27.33 -10.32
N ASP A 149 -0.33 27.31 -11.26
CA ASP A 149 -0.27 26.83 -12.64
C ASP A 149 -0.31 25.33 -13.00
N GLU A 150 -1.51 25.00 -13.50
CA GLU A 150 -1.77 24.03 -14.56
C GLU A 150 -0.92 24.30 -15.82
N SER A 151 -0.64 23.22 -16.56
CA SER A 151 -0.08 23.21 -17.93
C SER A 151 1.46 23.21 -18.06
N ALA A 152 2.08 22.07 -17.74
CA ALA A 152 3.26 21.58 -18.46
C ALA A 152 3.30 20.04 -18.48
N LEU A 153 2.61 19.49 -19.47
CA LEU A 153 2.99 18.33 -20.31
C LEU A 153 3.69 17.11 -19.66
N SER A 154 2.90 16.03 -19.60
CA SER A 154 3.23 14.70 -20.14
C SER A 154 4.66 14.18 -19.97
N TYR A 155 4.89 13.39 -18.93
CA TYR A 155 5.71 12.18 -19.03
C TYR A 155 5.09 11.05 -18.19
N VAL A 156 4.76 9.97 -18.89
CA VAL A 156 4.25 8.71 -18.35
C VAL A 156 5.38 7.96 -17.64
N ALA A 157 5.24 7.70 -16.34
CA ALA A 157 5.71 6.49 -15.66
C ALA A 157 5.41 6.56 -14.14
N GLY A 158 4.60 5.65 -13.61
CA GLY A 158 4.41 5.48 -12.16
C GLY A 158 3.18 4.65 -11.82
N SER A 159 3.27 3.33 -11.75
CA SER A 159 3.67 2.58 -10.54
C SER A 159 2.80 2.82 -9.31
N ARG A 160 1.74 2.00 -9.20
CA ARG A 160 1.30 1.26 -8.00
C ARG A 160 1.40 1.99 -6.65
N GLY A 161 0.38 2.77 -6.31
CA GLY A 161 0.06 3.15 -4.93
C GLY A 161 -0.46 1.97 -4.11
N HIS A 162 0.40 1.37 -3.28
CA HIS A 162 -0.02 0.57 -2.14
C HIS A 162 -0.32 1.50 -0.96
N VAL A 163 -1.60 1.79 -0.73
CA VAL A 163 -2.08 2.25 0.58
C VAL A 163 -2.26 1.01 1.44
N ALA A 164 -1.25 0.73 2.28
CA ALA A 164 -1.33 -0.23 3.36
C ALA A 164 -1.96 0.46 4.59
N GLY A 165 -2.97 -0.18 5.16
CA GLY A 165 -3.76 0.35 6.27
C GLY A 165 -2.92 0.67 7.51
N GLY A 166 -3.23 1.81 8.12
CA GLY A 166 -2.76 2.19 9.44
C GLY A 166 -3.22 1.17 10.48
N ARG A 167 -2.28 0.34 10.96
CA ARG A 167 -2.44 -0.42 12.19
C ARG A 167 -2.39 0.59 13.34
N LYS A 168 -3.53 0.82 14.00
CA LYS A 168 -3.60 1.58 15.26
C LYS A 168 -2.66 0.90 16.27
N GLN A 169 -1.68 1.65 16.77
CA GLN A 169 -0.89 1.24 17.93
C GLN A 169 -1.82 1.10 19.14
N GLY A 170 -1.54 0.09 19.95
CA GLY A 170 -2.35 -0.30 21.11
C GLY A 170 -2.49 0.83 22.13
N SER A 171 -3.67 0.89 22.73
CA SER A 171 -3.88 1.61 23.98
C SER A 171 -2.99 1.00 25.08
N PRO A 172 -2.40 1.81 25.98
CA PRO A 172 -1.75 1.28 27.16
C PRO A 172 -2.80 0.64 28.07
N VAL A 173 -2.49 -0.54 28.61
CA VAL A 173 -3.29 -1.19 29.65
C VAL A 173 -3.29 -0.28 30.87
N THR A 174 -4.46 0.21 31.26
CA THR A 174 -4.63 1.05 32.45
C THR A 174 -4.90 0.18 33.67
N ALA A 175 -4.34 0.57 34.82
CA ALA A 175 -4.62 -0.07 36.11
C ALA A 175 -6.11 0.01 36.48
N VAL A 176 -6.57 -1.00 37.20
CA VAL A 176 -7.97 -1.16 37.66
C VAL A 176 -8.41 0.05 38.49
N GLY A 177 -9.49 0.72 38.08
CA GLY A 177 -10.20 1.73 38.90
C GLY A 177 -10.27 3.17 38.36
N GLY A 178 -9.60 3.50 37.26
CA GLY A 178 -9.61 4.87 36.71
C GLY A 178 -10.78 5.17 35.75
N LEU A 179 -11.82 5.86 36.22
CA LEU A 179 -12.84 6.47 35.35
C LEU A 179 -12.24 7.67 34.61
N THR A 180 -11.85 7.49 33.35
CA THR A 180 -11.52 8.61 32.46
C THR A 180 -12.75 9.05 31.66
N ARG A 181 -13.11 10.33 31.77
CA ARG A 181 -13.99 11.00 30.81
C ARG A 181 -13.34 10.88 29.43
N ARG A 182 -13.95 10.08 28.55
CA ARG A 182 -13.54 10.03 27.14
C ARG A 182 -13.84 11.39 26.52
N ASN A 183 -12.82 12.20 26.30
CA ASN A 183 -12.95 13.36 25.43
C ASN A 183 -13.37 12.85 24.04
N ALA A 184 -14.53 13.32 23.62
CA ALA A 184 -15.14 13.01 22.34
C ALA A 184 -14.12 13.27 21.23
N ARG A 185 -13.76 12.22 20.49
CA ARG A 185 -13.05 12.36 19.23
C ARG A 185 -13.86 13.32 18.37
N THR A 186 -13.20 14.32 17.80
CA THR A 186 -13.66 15.02 16.60
C THR A 186 -14.27 13.96 15.69
N ARG A 187 -15.58 14.07 15.43
CA ARG A 187 -16.27 13.23 14.46
C ARG A 187 -15.68 13.61 13.10
N GLU A 188 -14.58 12.98 12.69
CA GLU A 188 -14.27 12.89 11.28
C GLU A 188 -15.51 12.27 10.64
N ARG A 189 -16.20 13.08 9.84
CA ARG A 189 -17.38 12.67 9.09
C ARG A 189 -16.95 11.45 8.28
N ALA A 190 -17.54 10.29 8.56
CA ALA A 190 -17.32 9.11 7.74
C ALA A 190 -17.51 9.51 6.27
N PRO A 191 -16.57 9.16 5.37
CA PRO A 191 -16.75 9.48 3.95
C PRO A 191 -18.12 8.95 3.53
N ALA A 192 -18.86 9.78 2.80
CA ALA A 192 -20.18 9.40 2.31
C ALA A 192 -20.08 8.02 1.65
N ALA A 193 -21.00 7.12 1.96
CA ALA A 193 -21.06 5.83 1.31
C ALA A 193 -21.09 6.07 -0.20
N GLN A 194 -20.03 5.68 -0.91
CA GLN A 194 -19.96 5.76 -2.37
C GLN A 194 -20.77 4.58 -2.94
N PRO A 195 -22.03 4.76 -3.35
CA PRO A 195 -22.87 3.65 -3.83
C PRO A 195 -22.24 2.92 -5.02
N GLU A 196 -21.52 3.64 -5.88
CA GLU A 196 -20.75 3.12 -7.01
C GLU A 196 -19.68 2.12 -6.59
N ASP A 197 -19.10 2.30 -5.41
CA ASP A 197 -17.99 1.48 -4.90
C ASP A 197 -18.50 0.12 -4.37
N LEU A 198 -19.69 0.13 -3.76
CA LEU A 198 -20.41 -1.08 -3.36
C LEU A 198 -20.94 -1.82 -4.59
N LEU A 199 -21.49 -1.09 -5.56
CA LEU A 199 -22.02 -1.65 -6.81
C LEU A 199 -20.90 -2.29 -7.65
N ALA A 200 -19.75 -1.63 -7.79
CA ALA A 200 -18.59 -2.17 -8.50
C ALA A 200 -18.12 -3.50 -7.89
N ARG A 201 -18.02 -3.58 -6.55
CA ARG A 201 -17.68 -4.83 -5.86
C ARG A 201 -18.73 -5.93 -6.07
N ARG A 202 -20.01 -5.56 -6.16
CA ARG A 202 -21.12 -6.49 -6.46
C ARG A 202 -20.99 -7.05 -7.88
N VAL A 203 -20.69 -6.23 -8.88
CA VAL A 203 -20.42 -6.66 -10.26
C VAL A 203 -19.28 -7.67 -10.31
N ILE A 204 -18.13 -7.35 -9.70
CA ILE A 204 -16.98 -8.26 -9.68
C ILE A 204 -17.30 -9.57 -8.95
N ARG A 205 -18.06 -9.51 -7.85
CA ARG A 205 -18.50 -10.72 -7.13
C ARG A 205 -19.50 -11.53 -7.94
N ALA A 206 -20.31 -10.94 -8.81
CA ALA A 206 -21.30 -11.66 -9.62
C ALA A 206 -20.67 -12.57 -10.68
N ILE A 207 -19.40 -12.34 -11.05
CA ILE A 207 -18.68 -13.10 -12.06
C ILE A 207 -17.78 -14.14 -11.37
N PRO A 208 -18.05 -15.46 -11.49
CA PRO A 208 -17.33 -16.51 -10.75
C PRO A 208 -15.80 -16.46 -10.95
N ARG A 209 -15.36 -16.23 -12.19
CA ARG A 209 -13.94 -16.13 -12.56
C ARG A 209 -13.23 -14.99 -11.83
N TYR A 210 -13.86 -13.84 -11.69
CA TYR A 210 -13.29 -12.71 -10.95
C TYR A 210 -13.45 -12.84 -9.44
N ARG A 211 -14.51 -13.51 -8.98
CA ARG A 211 -14.69 -13.84 -7.55
C ARG A 211 -13.54 -14.69 -7.02
N ALA A 212 -13.03 -15.62 -7.82
CA ALA A 212 -11.91 -16.50 -7.46
C ALA A 212 -10.53 -15.80 -7.50
N ALA A 213 -10.43 -14.59 -8.06
CA ALA A 213 -9.16 -13.91 -8.24
C ALA A 213 -8.53 -13.45 -6.89
N PRO A 214 -7.19 -13.32 -6.82
CA PRO A 214 -6.50 -12.79 -5.65
C PRO A 214 -7.05 -11.44 -5.20
N GLY A 215 -6.99 -11.14 -3.89
CA GLY A 215 -7.59 -9.92 -3.32
C GLY A 215 -7.10 -8.63 -3.98
N TRP A 216 -5.81 -8.56 -4.34
CA TRP A 216 -5.24 -7.40 -5.02
C TRP A 216 -5.76 -7.23 -6.46
N VAL A 217 -6.05 -8.34 -7.15
CA VAL A 217 -6.67 -8.35 -8.48
C VAL A 217 -8.11 -7.89 -8.37
N ARG A 218 -8.89 -8.44 -7.43
CA ARG A 218 -10.27 -8.01 -7.19
C ARG A 218 -10.39 -6.53 -6.87
N LYS A 219 -9.43 -5.96 -6.15
CA LYS A 219 -9.35 -4.50 -5.91
C LYS A 219 -9.18 -3.70 -7.21
N HIS A 220 -8.32 -4.17 -8.12
CA HIS A 220 -8.14 -3.53 -9.43
C HIS A 220 -9.37 -3.69 -10.32
N LEU A 221 -9.96 -4.88 -10.37
CA LEU A 221 -11.18 -5.12 -11.15
C LEU A 221 -12.34 -4.25 -10.65
N ALA A 222 -12.48 -4.09 -9.33
CA ALA A 222 -13.49 -3.22 -8.75
C ALA A 222 -13.23 -1.74 -9.07
N ALA A 223 -11.96 -1.32 -9.18
CA ALA A 223 -11.64 0.04 -9.64
C ALA A 223 -12.08 0.26 -11.09
N LEU A 224 -11.74 -0.65 -12.01
CA LEU A 224 -12.19 -0.58 -13.41
C LEU A 224 -13.72 -0.57 -13.54
N ALA A 225 -14.41 -1.41 -12.77
CA ALA A 225 -15.87 -1.43 -12.76
C ALA A 225 -16.47 -0.13 -12.22
N ARG A 226 -15.86 0.47 -11.19
CA ARG A 226 -16.30 1.76 -10.65
C ARG A 226 -16.14 2.87 -11.67
N ASP A 227 -14.99 2.92 -12.36
CA ASP A 227 -14.72 3.94 -13.37
C ASP A 227 -15.74 3.83 -14.52
N ALA A 228 -16.10 2.61 -14.93
CA ALA A 228 -17.13 2.37 -15.93
C ALA A 228 -18.54 2.76 -15.44
N LEU A 229 -18.90 2.44 -14.20
CA LEU A 229 -20.16 2.90 -13.61
C LEU A 229 -20.24 4.44 -13.55
N GLY A 230 -19.12 5.10 -13.20
CA GLY A 230 -19.02 6.56 -13.17
C GLY A 230 -19.11 7.20 -14.57
N ALA A 231 -18.74 6.45 -15.62
CA ALA A 231 -18.91 6.87 -17.01
C ALA A 231 -20.34 6.65 -17.55
N GLY A 232 -21.28 6.17 -16.72
CA GLY A 232 -22.69 5.99 -17.08
C GLY A 232 -23.05 4.59 -17.60
N TYR A 233 -22.13 3.63 -17.60
CA TYR A 233 -22.45 2.25 -17.94
C TYR A 233 -23.18 1.54 -16.80
N GLY A 234 -24.22 0.79 -17.10
CA GLY A 234 -24.99 0.04 -16.10
C GLY A 234 -24.32 -1.27 -15.68
N SER A 235 -24.60 -1.69 -14.45
CA SER A 235 -24.04 -2.94 -13.89
C SER A 235 -24.39 -4.20 -14.70
N GLY A 236 -25.55 -4.20 -15.38
CA GLY A 236 -25.98 -5.24 -16.30
C GLY A 236 -25.07 -5.34 -17.53
N ALA A 237 -24.81 -4.19 -18.18
CA ALA A 237 -23.91 -4.11 -19.33
C ALA A 237 -22.50 -4.62 -19.00
N LEU A 238 -21.93 -4.17 -17.87
CA LEU A 238 -20.60 -4.62 -17.43
C LEU A 238 -20.52 -6.13 -17.22
N THR A 239 -21.55 -6.71 -16.59
CA THR A 239 -21.59 -8.15 -16.30
C THR A 239 -21.74 -8.97 -17.59
N ARG A 240 -22.59 -8.52 -18.52
CA ARG A 240 -22.83 -9.18 -19.81
C ARG A 240 -21.58 -9.22 -20.66
N TYR A 241 -20.93 -8.07 -20.86
CA TYR A 241 -19.72 -7.99 -21.68
C TYR A 241 -18.54 -8.74 -21.06
N ALA A 242 -18.42 -8.72 -19.74
CA ALA A 242 -17.40 -9.53 -19.07
C ALA A 242 -17.61 -11.03 -19.31
N ARG A 243 -18.86 -11.53 -19.23
CA ARG A 243 -19.16 -12.93 -19.53
C ARG A 243 -18.88 -13.29 -20.98
N MET A 244 -19.29 -12.44 -21.92
CA MET A 244 -19.06 -12.62 -23.35
C MET A 244 -17.56 -12.78 -23.65
N VAL A 245 -16.70 -11.91 -23.11
CA VAL A 245 -15.24 -12.00 -23.32
C VAL A 245 -14.61 -13.19 -22.59
N ILE A 246 -15.18 -13.63 -21.46
CA ILE A 246 -14.73 -14.85 -20.77
C ILE A 246 -15.02 -16.09 -21.62
N GLU A 247 -16.19 -16.15 -22.25
CA GLU A 247 -16.64 -17.26 -23.10
C GLU A 247 -15.81 -17.40 -24.38
N GLU A 248 -15.20 -16.32 -24.86
CA GLU A 248 -14.27 -16.36 -26.00
C GLU A 248 -12.93 -17.06 -25.69
N GLU A 249 -12.65 -17.36 -24.42
CA GLU A 249 -11.42 -18.03 -23.94
C GLU A 249 -10.11 -17.40 -24.42
N ARG A 250 -10.15 -16.12 -24.81
CA ARG A 250 -9.01 -15.40 -25.39
C ARG A 250 -7.89 -15.08 -24.38
N PHE A 251 -8.17 -15.26 -23.09
CA PHE A 251 -7.30 -14.89 -21.99
C PHE A 251 -7.02 -16.08 -21.06
N LEU A 252 -5.76 -16.19 -20.64
CA LEU A 252 -5.34 -17.22 -19.69
C LEU A 252 -6.00 -17.00 -18.32
N GLY A 253 -6.13 -18.06 -17.52
CA GLY A 253 -6.83 -18.02 -16.23
C GLY A 253 -6.32 -16.96 -15.23
N HIS A 254 -5.08 -16.47 -15.36
CA HIS A 254 -4.51 -15.42 -14.51
C HIS A 254 -4.69 -13.99 -15.06
N GLN A 255 -5.18 -13.84 -16.29
CA GLN A 255 -5.23 -12.58 -17.04
C GLN A 255 -6.55 -11.80 -16.83
N HIS A 256 -7.09 -11.78 -15.62
CA HIS A 256 -8.39 -11.14 -15.33
C HIS A 256 -8.45 -9.63 -15.65
N ILE A 257 -7.37 -8.89 -15.40
CA ILE A 257 -7.32 -7.43 -15.62
C ILE A 257 -7.38 -7.07 -17.11
N PRO A 258 -6.50 -7.61 -17.97
CA PRO A 258 -6.60 -7.35 -19.41
C PRO A 258 -7.90 -7.92 -20.02
N GLU A 259 -8.43 -9.02 -19.49
CA GLU A 259 -9.73 -9.59 -19.88
C GLU A 259 -10.89 -8.60 -19.62
N LEU A 260 -11.03 -8.09 -18.38
CA LEU A 260 -12.05 -7.09 -18.08
C LEU A 260 -11.86 -5.79 -18.89
N ARG A 261 -10.61 -5.33 -19.08
CA ARG A 261 -10.36 -4.16 -19.93
C ARG A 261 -10.79 -4.38 -21.38
N ALA A 262 -10.64 -5.58 -21.92
CA ALA A 262 -11.11 -5.90 -23.26
C ALA A 262 -12.64 -5.86 -23.33
N ALA A 263 -13.32 -6.41 -22.33
CA ALA A 263 -14.78 -6.32 -22.22
C ALA A 263 -15.28 -4.88 -22.16
N LEU A 264 -14.66 -4.03 -21.35
CA LEU A 264 -15.03 -2.61 -21.24
C LEU A 264 -14.81 -1.84 -22.54
N ARG A 265 -13.68 -2.06 -23.23
CA ARG A 265 -13.42 -1.42 -24.53
C ARG A 265 -14.42 -1.86 -25.61
N ARG A 266 -14.83 -3.13 -25.58
CA ARG A 266 -15.84 -3.63 -26.52
C ARG A 266 -17.20 -3.02 -26.23
N LEU A 267 -17.61 -2.97 -24.96
CA LEU A 267 -18.85 -2.31 -24.56
C LEU A 267 -18.87 -0.83 -25.01
N GLU A 268 -17.77 -0.12 -24.76
CA GLU A 268 -17.63 1.28 -25.17
C GLU A 268 -17.75 1.46 -26.69
N LEU A 269 -17.19 0.54 -27.48
CA LEU A 269 -17.29 0.57 -28.94
C LEU A 269 -18.72 0.29 -29.41
N ASP A 270 -19.34 -0.78 -28.93
CA ASP A 270 -20.68 -1.20 -29.36
C ASP A 270 -21.73 -0.15 -28.95
N VAL A 271 -21.58 0.48 -27.78
CA VAL A 271 -22.43 1.61 -27.36
C VAL A 271 -22.24 2.83 -28.26
N ARG A 272 -20.99 3.13 -28.68
CA ARG A 272 -20.72 4.24 -29.62
C ARG A 272 -21.28 3.98 -31.01
N LEU A 273 -21.29 2.74 -31.46
CA LEU A 273 -21.84 2.34 -32.75
C LEU A 273 -23.37 2.24 -32.74
N GLY A 274 -23.99 2.25 -31.55
CA GLY A 274 -25.43 2.10 -31.39
C GLY A 274 -25.89 0.65 -31.38
N ASP A 275 -24.97 -0.32 -31.28
CA ASP A 275 -25.27 -1.76 -31.28
C ASP A 275 -25.63 -2.27 -29.88
N ALA A 276 -25.32 -1.49 -28.83
CA ALA A 276 -25.58 -1.87 -27.45
C ALA A 276 -26.10 -0.72 -26.59
N CYS A 277 -27.04 -1.03 -25.71
CA CYS A 277 -27.55 -0.14 -24.68
C CYS A 277 -26.50 0.05 -23.56
N PRO A 278 -26.19 1.30 -23.13
CA PRO A 278 -25.25 1.55 -22.06
C PRO A 278 -25.70 0.99 -20.69
N CYS A 279 -27.00 0.76 -20.48
CA CYS A 279 -27.53 0.26 -19.21
C CYS A 279 -27.38 -1.27 -19.05
N CYS A 280 -27.82 -2.02 -20.06
CA CYS A 280 -27.96 -3.48 -19.99
C CYS A 280 -27.00 -4.25 -20.94
N GLY A 281 -26.43 -3.57 -21.94
CA GLY A 281 -25.57 -4.18 -22.96
C GLY A 281 -26.32 -5.08 -23.96
N GLN A 282 -27.64 -4.99 -24.04
CA GLN A 282 -28.45 -5.61 -25.09
C GLN A 282 -28.62 -4.63 -26.26
N GLU A 283 -29.21 -5.08 -27.36
CA GLU A 283 -29.62 -4.19 -28.44
C GLU A 283 -30.48 -3.04 -27.88
N PRO A 284 -30.34 -1.80 -28.39
CA PRO A 284 -30.99 -0.62 -27.80
C PRO A 284 -32.51 -0.77 -27.59
N ASP A 285 -33.17 -1.48 -28.50
CA ASP A 285 -34.62 -1.69 -28.49
C ASP A 285 -35.10 -2.69 -27.43
N ASP A 286 -34.20 -3.54 -26.90
CA ASP A 286 -34.52 -4.62 -25.95
C ASP A 286 -34.10 -4.28 -24.51
N CYS A 287 -33.96 -3.00 -24.18
CA CYS A 287 -33.47 -2.59 -22.86
C CYS A 287 -34.50 -2.84 -21.74
N PRO A 288 -34.23 -3.71 -20.74
CA PRO A 288 -35.14 -3.99 -19.63
C PRO A 288 -35.23 -2.84 -18.62
N ALA A 289 -34.37 -1.82 -18.72
CA ALA A 289 -34.49 -0.60 -17.92
C ALA A 289 -35.43 0.42 -18.58
N ALA A 290 -35.64 0.37 -19.90
CA ALA A 290 -36.64 1.19 -20.57
C ALA A 290 -38.05 0.85 -20.08
N SER A 291 -38.31 -0.41 -19.71
CA SER A 291 -39.58 -0.86 -19.14
C SER A 291 -39.76 -0.60 -17.64
N ALA A 292 -38.73 -0.10 -16.94
CA ALA A 292 -38.81 0.26 -15.52
C ALA A 292 -39.14 1.74 -15.28
N THR A 293 -39.06 2.58 -16.31
CA THR A 293 -39.41 4.01 -16.27
C THR A 293 -40.72 4.34 -16.96
N ASP A 294 -41.38 3.37 -17.61
CA ASP A 294 -42.76 3.56 -17.99
C ASP A 294 -43.64 3.45 -16.76
N ASP A 295 -44.58 4.40 -16.64
CA ASP A 295 -45.78 4.37 -15.78
C ASP A 295 -46.62 3.11 -16.09
N ARG A 296 -46.07 1.92 -15.87
CA ARG A 296 -46.80 0.68 -15.98
C ARG A 296 -47.65 0.52 -14.72
N PRO A 297 -48.94 0.21 -14.85
CA PRO A 297 -49.81 0.06 -13.70
C PRO A 297 -49.27 -1.01 -12.75
N TRP A 298 -49.35 -0.73 -11.45
CA TRP A 298 -48.97 -1.65 -10.39
C TRP A 298 -49.62 -3.03 -10.59
N THR A 299 -48.82 -4.08 -10.68
CA THR A 299 -49.33 -5.44 -10.96
C THR A 299 -49.49 -6.27 -9.67
N GLU A 300 -50.27 -7.35 -9.72
CA GLU A 300 -50.39 -8.30 -8.60
C GLU A 300 -49.04 -8.93 -8.20
N GLN A 301 -48.12 -9.06 -9.16
CA GLN A 301 -46.77 -9.56 -8.89
C GLN A 301 -45.93 -8.56 -8.08
N ASP A 302 -46.11 -7.26 -8.35
CA ASP A 302 -45.47 -6.17 -7.61
C ASP A 302 -46.03 -6.10 -6.19
N GLN A 303 -47.35 -6.25 -6.03
CA GLN A 303 -48.02 -6.38 -4.72
C GLN A 303 -47.42 -7.54 -3.91
N ALA A 304 -47.34 -8.73 -4.51
CA ALA A 304 -46.79 -9.90 -3.83
C ALA A 304 -45.29 -9.75 -3.50
N ALA A 305 -44.52 -9.04 -4.33
CA ALA A 305 -43.11 -8.76 -4.05
C ALA A 305 -42.93 -7.77 -2.89
N TRP A 306 -43.79 -6.75 -2.82
CA TRP A 306 -43.82 -5.79 -1.74
C TRP A 306 -44.17 -6.45 -0.40
N GLU A 307 -45.23 -7.27 -0.36
CA GLU A 307 -45.65 -8.01 0.84
C GLU A 307 -44.56 -8.97 1.34
N ARG A 308 -43.89 -9.70 0.44
CA ARG A 308 -42.74 -10.55 0.80
C ARG A 308 -41.61 -9.75 1.45
N THR A 309 -41.39 -8.53 0.97
CA THR A 309 -40.33 -7.65 1.49
C THR A 309 -40.70 -7.13 2.87
N LEU A 310 -41.95 -6.73 3.09
CA LEU A 310 -42.45 -6.32 4.41
C LEU A 310 -42.36 -7.46 5.44
N ALA A 311 -42.78 -8.67 5.06
CA ALA A 311 -42.68 -9.85 5.91
C ALA A 311 -41.22 -10.18 6.27
N HIS A 312 -40.29 -10.02 5.32
CA HIS A 312 -38.86 -10.24 5.57
C HIS A 312 -38.27 -9.21 6.54
N LEU A 313 -38.72 -7.95 6.45
CA LEU A 313 -38.26 -6.85 7.30
C LEU A 313 -38.99 -6.79 8.66
N GLY A 314 -40.06 -7.57 8.84
CA GLY A 314 -40.90 -7.52 10.02
C GLY A 314 -41.57 -6.17 10.22
N ALA A 315 -41.83 -5.44 9.12
CA ALA A 315 -42.37 -4.09 9.16
C ALA A 315 -43.87 -4.10 8.85
N ASP A 316 -44.64 -3.38 9.66
CA ASP A 316 -46.06 -3.15 9.40
C ASP A 316 -46.21 -1.96 8.41
N PRO A 317 -46.91 -2.12 7.28
CA PRO A 317 -47.14 -1.04 6.34
C PRO A 317 -47.85 0.18 6.96
N ASP A 318 -48.71 -0.02 7.97
CA ASP A 318 -49.38 1.08 8.67
C ASP A 318 -48.44 1.84 9.63
N GLU A 319 -47.36 1.21 10.09
CA GLU A 319 -46.30 1.90 10.85
C GLU A 319 -45.41 2.75 9.94
N LEU A 320 -45.11 2.25 8.72
CA LEU A 320 -44.34 2.98 7.73
C LEU A 320 -45.08 4.22 7.21
N ALA A 321 -46.41 4.13 7.02
CA ALA A 321 -47.24 5.25 6.58
C ALA A 321 -47.39 6.36 7.64
N ARG A 322 -47.28 6.02 8.93
CA ARG A 322 -47.38 6.99 10.05
C ARG A 322 -46.06 7.70 10.37
N GLY A 323 -44.94 7.27 9.77
CA GLY A 323 -43.61 7.84 9.96
C GLY A 323 -43.14 8.78 8.83
N ALA A 324 -44.00 9.08 7.85
CA ALA A 324 -43.72 9.95 6.71
C ALA A 324 -44.37 11.34 6.84
#